data_AF-A0A8T5J656-F1
#
_entry.id   AF-A0A8T5J656-F1
#
_cell.length_a   1.000
_cell.length_b   1.000
_cell.length_c   1.000
_cell.angle_alpha   90.00
_cell.angle_beta   90.00
_cell.angle_gamma   90.00
#
_symmetry.space_group_name_H-M   'P 1'
#
loop_
_entity.id
_entity.type
_entity.pdbx_description
1 polymer ?
#
loop_
_entity_poly.entity_id
_entity_poly.type
_entity_poly.pdbx_seq_one_letter_code
_entity_poly.pdbx_strand_id
1 'polypeptide(L)'
;MGAGGGAPPVKGEDVMILIGSSIILIMLIMQTWVNPTTIGEGSENEFTIKYDISKGDTFTLEITEGVVRPGVYTPSGDWILSGDVDSDQGNWEYTAKESGIHSFVILGMEESEIKYSLSRGIIFDYGLYFLGGVILIFGVLKRIDAKKDEPVEGILDD
;
A
#
# COMPACT_ATOMS: atom_id res chain seq x y z
N MET A 1 35.66 5.98 -36.41
CA MET A 1 36.24 5.46 -35.14
C MET A 1 35.30 5.86 -34.03
N GLY A 2 34.62 4.89 -33.41
CA GLY A 2 33.51 5.13 -32.49
C GLY A 2 33.96 5.76 -31.19
N ALA A 3 33.44 6.95 -30.90
CA ALA A 3 33.54 7.60 -29.61
C ALA A 3 32.57 6.92 -28.63
N GLY A 4 32.94 5.73 -28.17
CA GLY A 4 32.26 5.05 -27.08
C GLY A 4 32.80 5.55 -25.76
N GLY A 5 32.32 6.72 -25.30
CA GLY A 5 32.44 7.11 -23.90
C GLY A 5 31.58 6.17 -23.06
N GLY A 6 32.10 4.98 -22.78
CA GLY A 6 31.43 4.03 -21.92
C GLY A 6 31.23 4.65 -20.55
N ALA A 7 29.99 4.74 -20.09
CA ALA A 7 29.68 5.20 -18.75
C ALA A 7 30.55 4.41 -17.74
N PRO A 8 31.15 5.08 -16.74
CA PRO A 8 31.93 4.38 -15.73
C PRO A 8 31.05 3.28 -15.09
N PRO A 9 31.62 2.09 -14.83
CA PRO A 9 30.86 0.97 -14.31
C PRO A 9 30.22 1.36 -12.99
N VAL A 10 28.89 1.21 -12.91
CA VAL A 10 28.14 1.49 -11.68
C VAL A 10 28.58 0.52 -10.59
N LYS A 11 28.95 1.06 -9.43
CA LYS A 11 29.29 0.27 -8.25
C LYS A 11 28.05 -0.54 -7.84
N GLY A 12 28.16 -1.87 -7.78
CA GLY A 12 27.01 -2.75 -7.55
C GLY A 12 26.29 -2.49 -6.22
N GLU A 13 27.03 -2.01 -5.21
CA GLU A 13 26.48 -1.57 -3.92
C GLU A 13 25.52 -0.38 -4.04
N ASP A 14 25.82 0.61 -4.88
CA ASP A 14 24.95 1.78 -5.07
C ASP A 14 23.63 1.37 -5.75
N VAL A 15 23.69 0.42 -6.68
CA VAL A 15 22.50 -0.17 -7.32
C VAL A 15 21.64 -0.91 -6.30
N MET A 16 22.24 -1.69 -5.39
CA MET A 16 21.50 -2.40 -4.35
C MET A 16 20.81 -1.44 -3.37
N ILE A 17 21.51 -0.39 -2.94
CA ILE A 17 20.93 0.66 -2.08
C ILE A 17 19.75 1.33 -2.79
N LEU A 18 19.92 1.67 -4.07
CA LEU A 18 18.85 2.30 -4.86
C LEU A 18 17.63 1.38 -4.98
N ILE A 19 17.81 0.10 -5.30
CA ILE A 19 16.71 -0.85 -5.43
C ILE A 19 15.99 -1.04 -4.09
N GLY A 20 16.73 -1.31 -3.02
CA GLY A 20 16.15 -1.53 -1.69
C GLY A 20 15.38 -0.30 -1.18
N SER A 21 15.96 0.90 -1.33
CA SER A 21 15.28 2.15 -0.93
C SER A 21 14.06 2.45 -1.79
N SER A 22 14.12 2.20 -3.09
CA SER A 22 12.98 2.40 -4.00
C SER A 22 11.82 1.48 -3.65
N ILE A 23 12.07 0.20 -3.35
CA ILE A 23 11.03 -0.75 -2.93
C ILE A 23 10.33 -0.26 -1.65
N ILE A 24 11.11 0.14 -0.64
CA ILE A 24 10.57 0.64 0.63
C ILE A 24 9.75 1.92 0.41
N LEU A 25 10.26 2.86 -0.40
CA LEU A 25 9.59 4.13 -0.66
C LEU A 25 8.28 3.94 -1.42
N ILE A 26 8.26 3.09 -2.45
CA ILE A 26 7.04 2.76 -3.19
C ILE A 26 6.01 2.12 -2.24
N MET A 27 6.45 1.23 -1.36
CA MET A 27 5.55 0.58 -0.39
C MET A 27 4.94 1.58 0.59
N LEU A 28 5.74 2.51 1.13
CA LEU A 28 5.23 3.57 2.00
C LEU A 28 4.19 4.45 1.30
N ILE A 29 4.43 4.81 0.05
CA ILE A 29 3.48 5.58 -0.75
C ILE A 29 2.19 4.78 -0.93
N MET A 30 2.29 3.52 -1.37
CA MET A 30 1.13 2.66 -1.62
C MET A 30 0.28 2.43 -0.36
N GLN A 31 0.92 2.29 0.81
CA GLN A 31 0.22 2.08 2.07
C GLN A 31 -0.49 3.34 2.60
N THR A 32 0.07 4.52 2.31
CA THR A 32 -0.49 5.82 2.75
C THR A 32 -1.48 6.40 1.73
N TRP A 33 -1.57 5.83 0.54
CA TRP A 33 -2.42 6.32 -0.52
C TRP A 33 -3.90 5.98 -0.28
N VAL A 34 -4.63 6.91 0.35
CA VAL A 34 -6.07 6.80 0.57
C VAL A 34 -6.74 8.03 -0.04
N ASN A 35 -7.68 7.82 -0.95
CA ASN A 35 -8.46 8.89 -1.57
C ASN A 35 -9.82 8.99 -0.89
N PRO A 36 -10.14 10.14 -0.26
CA PRO A 36 -11.49 10.39 0.22
C PRO A 36 -12.47 10.38 -0.95
N THR A 37 -13.66 9.83 -0.71
CA THR A 37 -14.73 9.75 -1.70
C THR A 37 -16.01 10.31 -1.07
N THR A 38 -16.62 11.28 -1.73
CA THR A 38 -17.91 11.83 -1.33
C THR A 38 -19.04 10.97 -1.89
N ILE A 39 -20.01 10.64 -1.05
CA ILE A 39 -21.22 9.90 -1.39
C ILE A 39 -22.42 10.82 -1.13
N GLY A 40 -23.25 11.00 -2.17
CA GLY A 40 -24.49 11.77 -2.05
C GLY A 40 -25.59 11.00 -1.33
N GLU A 41 -26.56 11.73 -0.78
CA GLU A 41 -27.76 11.14 -0.19
C GLU A 41 -28.62 10.43 -1.24
N GLY A 42 -29.21 9.29 -0.86
CA GLY A 42 -30.26 8.62 -1.64
C GLY A 42 -29.78 7.39 -2.39
N SER A 43 -30.70 6.47 -2.64
CA SER A 43 -30.41 5.14 -3.21
C SER A 43 -29.88 5.16 -4.65
N GLU A 44 -30.01 6.29 -5.34
CA GLU A 44 -29.48 6.52 -6.70
C GLU A 44 -27.98 6.85 -6.71
N ASN A 45 -27.43 7.21 -5.55
CA ASN A 45 -26.04 7.61 -5.37
C ASN A 45 -25.20 6.51 -4.69
N GLU A 46 -25.54 5.23 -4.93
CA GLU A 46 -24.75 4.12 -4.38
C GLU A 46 -23.31 4.17 -4.91
N PHE A 47 -22.36 3.96 -4.01
CA PHE A 47 -20.96 3.79 -4.38
C PHE A 47 -20.60 2.31 -4.29
N THR A 48 -20.34 1.70 -5.45
CA THR A 48 -20.05 0.27 -5.55
C THR A 48 -18.61 0.01 -5.98
N ILE A 49 -17.91 -0.79 -5.18
CA ILE A 49 -16.51 -1.16 -5.39
C ILE A 49 -16.39 -2.67 -5.43
N LYS A 50 -15.58 -3.20 -6.36
CA LYS A 50 -15.31 -4.63 -6.46
C LYS A 50 -13.85 -4.91 -6.21
N TYR A 51 -13.59 -5.84 -5.30
CA TYR A 51 -12.24 -6.32 -5.00
C TYR A 51 -12.20 -7.84 -5.04
N ASP A 52 -11.16 -8.37 -5.68
CA ASP A 52 -10.79 -9.77 -5.53
C ASP A 52 -9.91 -9.89 -4.27
N ILE A 53 -10.47 -10.52 -3.23
CA ILE A 53 -9.86 -10.60 -1.90
C ILE A 53 -9.81 -12.06 -1.45
N SER A 54 -8.78 -12.41 -0.69
CA SER A 54 -8.62 -13.74 -0.15
C SER A 54 -9.38 -13.90 1.17
N LYS A 55 -9.76 -15.14 1.49
CA LYS A 55 -10.27 -15.47 2.82
C LYS A 55 -9.31 -14.98 3.91
N GLY A 56 -9.85 -14.21 4.85
CA GLY A 56 -9.10 -13.60 5.96
C GLY A 56 -8.64 -12.16 5.70
N ASP A 57 -8.70 -11.68 4.46
CA ASP A 57 -8.46 -10.27 4.14
C ASP A 57 -9.56 -9.41 4.75
N THR A 58 -9.21 -8.18 5.14
CA THR A 58 -10.15 -7.25 5.77
C THR A 58 -10.27 -5.98 4.95
N PHE A 59 -11.52 -5.64 4.61
CA PHE A 59 -11.90 -4.36 4.04
C PHE A 59 -12.33 -3.43 5.17
N THR A 60 -11.75 -2.23 5.22
CA THR A 60 -12.05 -1.22 6.24
C THR A 60 -12.60 0.01 5.56
N LEU A 61 -13.72 0.51 6.07
CA LEU A 61 -14.38 1.74 5.68
C LEU A 61 -14.36 2.70 6.86
N GLU A 62 -13.71 3.84 6.70
CA GLU A 62 -13.68 4.95 7.63
C GLU A 62 -14.65 6.02 7.14
N ILE A 63 -15.59 6.41 8.00
CA ILE A 63 -16.52 7.50 7.74
C ILE A 63 -15.91 8.76 8.35
N THR A 64 -15.49 9.70 7.52
CA THR A 64 -14.93 10.98 7.98
C THR A 64 -16.02 11.97 8.35
N GLU A 65 -17.12 11.98 7.58
CA GLU A 65 -18.30 12.82 7.80
C GLU A 65 -19.55 12.12 7.25
N GLY A 66 -20.70 12.38 7.89
CA GLY A 66 -22.00 11.86 7.46
C GLY A 66 -22.35 10.46 7.98
N VAL A 67 -23.35 9.85 7.34
CA VAL A 67 -23.88 8.52 7.68
C VAL A 67 -24.03 7.68 6.43
N VAL A 68 -23.49 6.47 6.46
CA VAL A 68 -23.56 5.51 5.36
C VAL A 68 -24.09 4.16 5.81
N ARG A 69 -24.70 3.42 4.89
CA ARG A 69 -25.09 2.02 5.07
C ARG A 69 -24.25 1.13 4.16
N PRO A 70 -23.22 0.45 4.70
CA PRO A 70 -22.41 -0.46 3.92
C PRO A 70 -23.07 -1.84 3.81
N GLY A 71 -22.90 -2.48 2.66
CA GLY A 71 -23.21 -3.89 2.48
C GLY A 71 -22.25 -4.55 1.50
N VAL A 72 -22.26 -5.88 1.48
CA VAL A 72 -21.34 -6.67 0.65
C VAL A 72 -22.06 -7.85 0.00
N TYR A 73 -21.87 -7.99 -1.30
CA TYR A 73 -22.14 -9.21 -2.04
C TYR A 73 -20.90 -10.11 -1.98
N THR A 74 -21.06 -11.31 -1.44
CA THR A 74 -20.00 -12.32 -1.39
C THR A 74 -19.81 -12.98 -2.77
N PRO A 75 -18.65 -13.62 -3.02
CA PRO A 75 -18.43 -14.44 -4.22
C PRO A 75 -19.49 -15.52 -4.45
N SER A 76 -20.03 -16.08 -3.36
CA SER A 76 -21.13 -17.06 -3.37
C SER A 76 -22.49 -16.46 -3.69
N GLY A 77 -22.61 -15.12 -3.73
CA GLY A 77 -23.83 -14.38 -4.05
C GLY A 77 -24.68 -13.99 -2.84
N ASP A 78 -24.18 -14.20 -1.61
CA ASP A 78 -24.89 -13.77 -0.41
C ASP A 78 -24.82 -12.25 -0.26
N TRP A 79 -25.94 -11.65 0.12
CA TRP A 79 -26.01 -10.22 0.45
C TRP A 79 -25.96 -10.02 1.96
N ILE A 80 -24.91 -9.35 2.44
CA ILE A 80 -24.72 -9.02 3.84
C ILE A 80 -24.86 -7.51 3.98
N LEU A 81 -25.99 -7.07 4.56
CA LEU A 81 -26.26 -5.67 4.82
C LEU A 81 -25.91 -5.32 6.27
N SER A 82 -25.18 -4.21 6.46
CA SER A 82 -24.93 -3.65 7.79
C SER A 82 -25.98 -2.60 8.15
N GLY A 83 -26.02 -2.21 9.43
CA GLY A 83 -26.78 -1.04 9.86
C GLY A 83 -26.15 0.27 9.38
N ASP A 84 -26.80 1.39 9.70
CA ASP A 84 -26.27 2.72 9.46
C ASP A 84 -25.05 2.96 10.36
N VAL A 85 -23.96 3.44 9.77
CA VAL A 85 -22.69 3.75 10.42
C VAL A 85 -22.38 5.22 10.21
N ASP A 86 -22.15 5.93 11.31
CA ASP A 86 -21.77 7.34 11.32
C ASP A 86 -20.27 7.51 11.62
N SER A 87 -19.77 8.74 11.56
CA SER A 87 -18.37 9.05 11.88
C SER A 87 -18.00 8.86 13.36
N ASP A 88 -18.98 8.84 14.28
CA ASP A 88 -18.75 8.68 15.73
C ASP A 88 -18.57 7.21 16.13
N GLN A 89 -19.14 6.28 15.35
CA GLN A 89 -19.05 4.84 15.54
C GLN A 89 -17.70 4.25 15.11
N GLY A 90 -16.86 5.04 14.43
CA GLY A 90 -15.55 4.64 13.96
C GLY A 90 -15.57 3.86 12.66
N ASN A 91 -14.63 2.91 12.50
CA ASN A 91 -14.47 2.19 11.25
C ASN A 91 -15.42 1.01 11.15
N TRP A 92 -16.05 0.85 9.99
CA TRP A 92 -16.72 -0.38 9.61
C TRP A 92 -15.72 -1.34 8.97
N GLU A 93 -15.70 -2.59 9.43
CA GLU A 93 -14.78 -3.61 8.94
C GLU A 93 -15.53 -4.85 8.47
N TYR A 94 -15.06 -5.42 7.35
CA TYR A 94 -15.52 -6.70 6.83
C TYR A 94 -14.34 -7.63 6.60
N THR A 95 -14.31 -8.75 7.32
CA THR A 95 -13.34 -9.83 7.08
C THR A 95 -13.92 -10.88 6.14
N ALA A 96 -13.24 -11.13 5.03
CA ALA A 96 -13.65 -12.08 4.01
C ALA A 96 -13.68 -13.52 4.55
N LYS A 97 -14.83 -14.19 4.41
CA LYS A 97 -15.00 -15.59 4.82
C LYS A 97 -14.62 -16.60 3.75
N GLU A 98 -14.55 -16.14 2.50
CA GLU A 98 -14.18 -16.91 1.31
C GLU A 98 -13.31 -16.05 0.40
N SER A 99 -12.59 -16.69 -0.53
CA SER A 99 -11.77 -15.99 -1.52
C SER A 99 -12.57 -15.71 -2.79
N GLY A 100 -12.34 -14.56 -3.41
CA GLY A 100 -12.93 -14.18 -4.69
C GLY A 100 -13.43 -12.74 -4.71
N ILE A 101 -14.18 -12.41 -5.77
CA ILE A 101 -14.69 -11.07 -6.00
C ILE A 101 -15.83 -10.76 -5.02
N HIS A 102 -15.57 -9.83 -4.10
CA HIS A 102 -16.57 -9.20 -3.25
C HIS A 102 -16.99 -7.87 -3.87
N SER A 103 -18.29 -7.56 -3.84
CA SER A 103 -18.80 -6.24 -4.24
C SER A 103 -19.32 -5.49 -3.02
N PHE A 104 -18.60 -4.45 -2.62
CA PHE A 104 -18.98 -3.55 -1.54
C PHE A 104 -19.89 -2.46 -2.10
N VAL A 105 -21.07 -2.31 -1.54
CA VAL A 105 -22.05 -1.28 -1.91
C VAL A 105 -22.24 -0.38 -0.70
N ILE A 106 -22.01 0.91 -0.89
CA ILE A 106 -22.08 1.91 0.18
C ILE A 106 -23.17 2.90 -0.21
N LEU A 107 -24.22 2.97 0.62
CA LEU A 107 -25.35 3.87 0.41
C LEU A 107 -25.20 5.08 1.33
N GLY A 108 -25.24 6.29 0.77
CA GLY A 108 -25.29 7.53 1.55
C GLY A 108 -26.67 7.74 2.13
N MET A 109 -26.77 7.78 3.45
CA MET A 109 -28.00 8.15 4.16
C MET A 109 -28.14 9.68 4.27
N GLU A 110 -27.02 10.38 4.12
CA GLU A 110 -26.89 11.82 3.90
C GLU A 110 -25.59 12.08 3.11
N GLU A 111 -25.26 13.34 2.82
CA GLU A 111 -23.98 13.70 2.21
C GLU A 111 -22.82 13.28 3.12
N SER A 112 -22.00 12.34 2.65
CA SER A 112 -20.99 11.67 3.47
C SER A 112 -19.63 11.65 2.79
N GLU A 113 -18.56 11.75 3.57
CA GLU A 113 -17.19 11.58 3.11
C GLU A 113 -16.59 10.30 3.72
N ILE A 114 -16.16 9.39 2.85
CA ILE A 114 -15.60 8.10 3.26
C ILE A 114 -14.17 7.91 2.76
N LYS A 115 -13.44 7.07 3.49
CA LYS A 115 -12.15 6.51 3.08
C LYS A 115 -12.23 5.01 3.21
N TYR A 116 -11.64 4.28 2.28
CA TYR A 116 -11.63 2.83 2.35
C TYR A 116 -10.23 2.28 2.08
N SER A 117 -9.95 1.15 2.71
CA SER A 117 -8.68 0.45 2.56
C SER A 117 -8.89 -1.07 2.59
N LEU A 118 -7.92 -1.79 2.04
CA LEU A 118 -7.90 -3.24 2.02
C LEU A 118 -6.59 -3.73 2.64
N SER A 119 -6.67 -4.54 3.68
CA SER A 119 -5.52 -5.27 4.21
C SER A 119 -5.54 -6.71 3.70
N ARG A 120 -4.46 -7.10 2.99
CA ARG A 120 -4.30 -8.42 2.34
C ARG A 120 -3.46 -9.38 3.18
N GLY A 121 -3.58 -9.25 4.50
CA GLY A 121 -2.82 -10.02 5.46
C GLY A 121 -1.32 -9.69 5.48
N ILE A 122 -0.62 -10.26 6.47
CA ILE A 122 0.74 -9.84 6.82
C ILE A 122 1.74 -10.11 5.68
N ILE A 123 1.60 -11.22 4.95
CA ILE A 123 2.63 -11.65 3.99
C ILE A 123 2.66 -10.74 2.76
N PHE A 124 1.50 -10.36 2.23
CA PHE A 124 1.43 -9.51 1.04
C PHE A 124 1.66 -8.04 1.37
N ASP A 125 1.17 -7.58 2.53
CA ASP A 125 1.33 -6.19 2.95
C ASP A 125 2.76 -5.89 3.44
N TYR A 126 3.47 -6.86 4.03
CA TYR A 126 4.82 -6.64 4.61
C TYR A 126 5.98 -7.36 3.91
N GLY A 127 5.71 -8.31 3.00
CA GLY A 127 6.77 -9.12 2.37
C GLY A 127 7.77 -8.30 1.55
N LEU A 128 7.29 -7.29 0.83
CA LEU A 128 8.16 -6.42 0.03
C LEU A 128 8.94 -5.42 0.87
N TYR A 129 8.42 -5.00 2.03
CA TYR A 129 9.21 -4.23 3.00
C TYR A 129 10.41 -5.05 3.49
N PHE A 130 10.19 -6.32 3.82
CA PHE A 130 11.27 -7.22 4.24
C PHE A 130 12.30 -7.41 3.12
N LEU A 131 11.84 -7.68 1.89
CA LEU A 131 12.73 -7.83 0.73
C LEU A 131 13.56 -6.56 0.47
N GLY A 132 12.89 -5.40 0.43
CA GLY A 132 13.54 -4.11 0.26
C GLY A 132 14.55 -3.81 1.36
N GLY A 133 14.20 -4.11 2.62
CA GLY A 133 15.06 -3.96 3.79
C GLY A 133 16.32 -4.83 3.72
N VAL A 134 16.18 -6.11 3.38
CA VAL A 134 17.33 -7.03 3.23
C VAL A 134 18.28 -6.55 2.12
N ILE A 135 17.74 -6.15 0.96
CA ILE A 135 18.55 -5.64 -0.16
C ILE A 135 19.26 -4.34 0.24
N LEU A 136 18.56 -3.42 0.90
CA LEU A 136 19.11 -2.15 1.35
C LEU A 136 20.24 -2.37 2.36
N ILE A 137 20.02 -3.19 3.39
CA ILE A 137 21.03 -3.52 4.40
C ILE A 137 22.28 -4.11 3.74
N PHE A 138 22.09 -5.07 2.83
CA PHE A 138 23.21 -5.70 2.12
C PHE A 138 24.02 -4.68 1.30
N GLY A 139 23.34 -3.79 0.56
CA GLY A 139 24.00 -2.72 -0.19
C GLY A 139 24.79 -1.76 0.70
N VAL A 140 24.22 -1.36 1.85
CA VAL A 140 24.89 -0.49 2.82
C VAL A 140 26.13 -1.16 3.42
N LEU A 141 26.04 -2.42 3.84
CA LEU A 141 27.17 -3.17 4.38
C LEU A 141 28.32 -3.27 3.37
N LYS A 142 28.01 -3.63 2.12
CA LYS A 142 29.00 -3.73 1.05
C LYS A 142 29.67 -2.38 0.75
N ARG A 143 28.91 -1.28 0.80
CA ARG A 143 29.46 0.08 0.61
C ARG A 143 30.40 0.48 1.74
N ILE A 144 30.07 0.12 2.98
CA ILE A 144 30.94 0.39 4.15
C ILE A 144 32.25 -0.38 4.03
N ASP A 145 32.20 -1.65 3.64
CA ASP A 145 33.41 -2.46 3.48
C ASP A 145 34.27 -1.98 2.29
N ALA A 146 33.65 -1.63 1.17
CA ALA A 146 34.38 -1.05 0.03
C ALA A 146 35.12 0.26 0.38
N LYS A 147 34.57 1.06 1.30
CA LYS A 147 35.23 2.29 1.79
C LYS A 147 36.43 2.03 2.69
N LYS A 148 36.51 0.88 3.36
CA LYS A 148 37.68 0.52 4.20
C LYS A 148 38.89 0.13 3.35
N ASP A 149 38.64 -0.40 2.15
CA ASP A 149 39.67 -0.83 1.21
C ASP A 149 40.11 0.28 0.24
N GLU A 150 39.49 1.46 0.27
CA GLU A 150 39.98 2.63 -0.48
C GLU A 150 41.28 3.14 0.18
N PRO A 151 42.41 3.18 -0.54
CA PRO A 151 43.65 3.70 0.02
C PRO A 151 43.43 5.16 0.42
N VAL A 152 43.73 5.49 1.68
CA VAL A 152 43.77 6.88 2.15
C VAL A 152 44.74 7.62 1.24
N GLU A 153 44.23 8.48 0.35
CA GLU A 153 45.07 9.40 -0.40
C GLU A 153 45.82 10.24 0.62
N GLY A 154 47.11 9.93 0.79
CA GLY A 154 48.01 10.68 1.64
C GLY A 154 48.00 12.13 1.16
N ILE A 155 47.46 13.02 1.98
CA ILE A 155 47.72 14.44 1.88
C ILE A 155 49.24 14.58 2.01
N LEU A 156 49.90 14.90 0.89
CA LEU A 156 51.26 15.40 0.91
C LEU A 156 51.16 16.85 1.39
N ASP A 157 51.28 17.05 2.70
CA ASP A 157 51.64 18.36 3.24
C ASP A 157 53.11 18.63 2.82
N ASP A 158 53.30 19.79 2.21
CA ASP A 158 54.53 20.33 1.58
C ASP A 158 55.77 20.33 2.50
#